data_AF-A0AAN7BEK0-F1
#
_entry.id   AF-A0AAN7BEK0-F1
#
_cell.length_a   1.000
_cell.length_b   1.000
_cell.length_c   1.000
_cell.angle_alpha   90.00
_cell.angle_beta   90.00
_cell.angle_gamma   90.00
#
_symmetry.space_group_name_H-M   'P 1'
#
loop_
_entity.id
_entity.type
_entity.pdbx_description
1 polymer ?
#
loop_
_entity_poly.entity_id
_entity_poly.type
_entity_poly.pdbx_seq_one_letter_code
_entity_poly.pdbx_strand_id
1 'polypeptide(L)'
;MFLFARVVLDNLLRQTRLSRLKQEIQPGVFPKGLEKTYDRVAARVLDQSSDDESKDALKALALVACANRILHWRKIQAFFYIHPARGHVEYEDCLGVTCKELCGAFFDTHSPSGETADPGGMVQMVHATARL
;
A
#
# COMPACT_ATOMS: atom_id res chain seq x y z
N MET A 1 -8.83 16.20 -9.01
CA MET A 1 -9.85 15.47 -8.23
C MET A 1 -9.99 13.98 -8.56
N PHE A 2 -9.27 13.42 -9.54
CA PHE A 2 -9.35 11.99 -9.88
C PHE A 2 -8.78 11.07 -8.78
N LEU A 3 -7.76 11.54 -8.05
CA LEU A 3 -7.12 10.77 -7.00
C LEU A 3 -8.07 10.43 -5.85
N PHE A 4 -8.87 11.39 -5.37
CA PHE A 4 -9.83 11.16 -4.30
C PHE A 4 -10.84 10.06 -4.70
N ALA A 5 -11.41 10.17 -5.91
CA ALA A 5 -12.32 9.15 -6.42
C ALA A 5 -11.65 7.78 -6.50
N ARG A 6 -10.42 7.69 -7.02
CA ARG A 6 -9.67 6.43 -7.11
C ARG A 6 -9.44 5.78 -5.74
N VAL A 7 -8.90 6.52 -4.77
CA VAL A 7 -8.59 5.97 -3.44
C VAL A 7 -9.87 5.56 -2.70
N VAL A 8 -10.93 6.36 -2.81
CA VAL A 8 -12.24 6.03 -2.21
C VAL A 8 -12.82 4.78 -2.86
N LEU A 9 -12.84 4.69 -4.18
CA LEU A 9 -13.36 3.53 -4.89
C LEU A 9 -12.55 2.27 -4.59
N ASP A 10 -11.22 2.35 -4.59
CA ASP A 10 -10.35 1.23 -4.19
C ASP A 10 -10.65 0.76 -2.77
N ASN A 11 -11.00 1.68 -1.85
CA ASN A 11 -11.40 1.32 -0.49
C ASN A 11 -12.80 0.68 -0.42
N LEU A 12 -13.75 1.20 -1.20
CA LEU A 12 -15.13 0.67 -1.25
C LEU A 12 -15.18 -0.71 -1.92
N LEU A 13 -14.38 -0.94 -2.97
CA LEU A 13 -14.32 -2.23 -3.68
C LEU A 13 -13.78 -3.37 -2.82
N ARG A 14 -13.02 -3.06 -1.76
CA ARG A 14 -12.51 -4.05 -0.82
C ARG A 14 -13.56 -4.54 0.19
N GLN A 15 -14.77 -3.98 0.19
CA GLN A 15 -15.83 -4.45 1.08
C GLN A 15 -16.35 -5.83 0.64
N THR A 16 -16.14 -6.85 1.48
CA THR A 16 -16.60 -8.22 1.20
C THR A 16 -18.10 -8.42 1.40
N ARG A 17 -18.80 -7.45 2.01
CA ARG A 17 -20.23 -7.53 2.32
C ARG A 17 -20.97 -6.28 1.83
N LEU A 18 -22.11 -6.48 1.17
CA LEU A 18 -22.98 -5.39 0.71
C LEU A 18 -23.47 -4.49 1.85
N SER A 19 -23.69 -5.04 3.05
CA SER A 19 -24.09 -4.25 4.22
C SER A 19 -23.02 -3.24 4.64
N ARG A 20 -21.75 -3.64 4.64
CA ARG A 20 -20.62 -2.73 4.94
C ARG A 20 -20.46 -1.67 3.87
N LEU A 21 -20.57 -2.05 2.59
CA LEU A 21 -20.57 -1.09 1.49
C LEU A 21 -21.68 -0.04 1.65
N LYS A 22 -22.91 -0.48 1.95
CA LYS A 22 -24.04 0.42 2.20
C LYS A 22 -23.80 1.37 3.36
N GLN A 23 -23.13 0.93 4.41
CA GLN A 23 -22.75 1.77 5.54
C GLN A 23 -21.70 2.81 5.15
N GLU A 24 -20.65 2.41 4.43
CA GLU A 24 -19.55 3.29 4.01
C GLU A 24 -20.02 4.45 3.10
N ILE A 25 -21.07 4.24 2.30
CA ILE A 25 -21.65 5.27 1.41
C ILE A 25 -22.69 6.17 2.09
N GLN A 26 -23.04 5.93 3.36
CA GLN A 26 -24.04 6.75 4.05
C GLN A 26 -23.56 8.20 4.22
N PRO A 27 -24.48 9.18 4.12
CA PRO A 27 -24.17 10.57 4.46
C PRO A 27 -23.62 10.66 5.91
N GLY A 28 -22.48 11.32 6.07
CA GLY A 28 -21.80 11.43 7.37
C GLY A 28 -20.74 10.35 7.62
N VAL A 29 -20.88 9.17 7.02
CA VAL A 29 -19.84 8.14 6.99
C VAL A 29 -18.94 8.31 5.79
N PHE A 30 -19.45 8.64 4.60
CA PHE A 30 -18.61 8.79 3.41
C PHE A 30 -17.45 9.80 3.66
N PRO A 31 -16.19 9.47 3.29
CA PRO A 31 -15.04 10.29 3.66
C PRO A 31 -15.11 11.65 2.96
N LYS A 32 -14.74 12.70 3.69
CA LYS A 32 -14.71 14.08 3.20
C LYS A 32 -13.26 14.52 3.01
N GLY A 33 -12.79 14.51 1.77
CA GLY A 33 -11.41 14.90 1.42
C GLY A 33 -10.39 13.75 1.51
N LEU A 34 -9.20 13.99 0.96
CA LEU A 34 -8.16 12.96 0.83
C LEU A 34 -7.61 12.47 2.16
N GLU A 35 -7.43 13.37 3.13
CA GLU A 35 -6.92 13.05 4.47
C GLU A 35 -7.75 11.94 5.13
N LYS A 36 -9.06 12.17 5.29
CA LYS A 36 -10.00 11.18 5.85
C LYS A 36 -10.07 9.89 5.05
N THR A 37 -9.81 9.94 3.75
CA THR A 37 -9.73 8.73 2.93
C THR A 37 -8.45 7.95 3.25
N TYR A 38 -7.31 8.62 3.37
CA TYR A 38 -6.05 7.98 3.75
C TYR A 38 -6.06 7.47 5.18
N ASP A 39 -6.76 8.12 6.13
CA ASP A 39 -6.96 7.60 7.49
C ASP A 39 -7.61 6.20 7.45
N ARG A 40 -8.56 5.98 6.54
CA ARG A 40 -9.19 4.65 6.35
C ARG A 40 -8.24 3.64 5.75
N VAL A 41 -7.40 4.08 4.81
CA VAL A 41 -6.38 3.22 4.21
C VAL A 41 -5.36 2.83 5.28
N ALA A 42 -4.93 3.77 6.13
CA ALA A 42 -4.05 3.55 7.28
C ALA A 42 -4.68 2.55 8.25
N ALA A 43 -5.90 2.79 8.72
CA ALA A 43 -6.59 1.90 9.64
C ALA A 43 -6.70 0.48 9.09
N ARG A 44 -6.94 0.32 7.80
CA ARG A 44 -7.01 -1.01 7.18
C ARG A 44 -5.65 -1.71 7.09
N VAL A 45 -4.63 -0.97 6.64
CA VAL A 45 -3.30 -1.53 6.33
C VAL A 45 -2.47 -1.74 7.59
N LEU A 46 -2.63 -0.88 8.59
CA LEU A 46 -1.80 -0.86 9.80
C LEU A 46 -2.52 -1.36 11.05
N ASP A 47 -3.83 -1.09 11.20
CA ASP A 47 -4.55 -1.39 12.45
C ASP A 47 -5.44 -2.65 12.35
N GLN A 48 -5.94 -3.00 11.16
CA GLN A 48 -6.90 -4.09 10.94
C GLN A 48 -6.30 -5.33 10.25
N SER A 49 -5.08 -5.23 9.74
CA SER A 49 -4.31 -6.35 9.19
C SER A 49 -3.73 -7.21 10.30
N SER A 50 -3.17 -8.38 9.95
CA SER A 50 -2.43 -9.16 10.94
C SER A 50 -1.17 -8.42 11.40
N ASP A 51 -0.68 -8.72 12.61
CA ASP A 51 0.52 -8.07 13.16
C ASP A 51 1.74 -8.18 12.23
N ASP A 52 1.89 -9.31 11.54
CA ASP A 52 3.01 -9.55 10.63
C ASP A 52 2.82 -8.77 9.32
N GLU A 53 1.62 -8.78 8.73
CA GLU A 53 1.32 -7.96 7.54
C GLU A 53 1.48 -6.46 7.82
N SER A 54 1.06 -5.99 9.00
CA SER A 54 1.20 -4.59 9.42
C SER A 54 2.67 -4.18 9.53
N LYS A 55 3.51 -5.02 10.16
CA LYS A 55 4.97 -4.78 10.25
C LYS A 55 5.60 -4.75 8.86
N ASP A 56 5.23 -5.67 7.99
CA ASP A 56 5.76 -5.73 6.63
C ASP A 56 5.34 -4.51 5.81
N ALA A 57 4.07 -4.11 5.91
CA ALA A 57 3.57 -2.90 5.28
C ALA A 57 4.30 -1.65 5.79
N LEU A 58 4.48 -1.52 7.11
CA LEU A 58 5.20 -0.39 7.71
C LEU A 58 6.66 -0.34 7.24
N LYS A 59 7.34 -1.49 7.18
CA LYS A 59 8.72 -1.59 6.67
C LYS A 59 8.81 -1.16 5.20
N ALA A 60 7.88 -1.59 4.36
CA ALA A 60 7.82 -1.18 2.96
C ALA A 60 7.53 0.33 2.81
N LEU A 61 6.58 0.86 3.57
CA LEU A 61 6.23 2.29 3.59
C LEU A 61 7.43 3.14 4.01
N ALA A 62 8.13 2.75 5.08
CA ALA A 62 9.33 3.45 5.56
C ALA A 62 10.45 3.45 4.50
N LEU A 63 10.70 2.31 3.85
CA LEU A 63 11.69 2.21 2.78
C LEU A 63 11.40 3.20 1.64
N VAL A 64 10.15 3.31 1.20
CA VAL A 64 9.75 4.22 0.11
C VAL A 64 9.76 5.68 0.56
N ALA A 65 9.30 5.96 1.79
CA ALA A 65 9.26 7.32 2.33
C ALA A 65 10.67 7.91 2.54
N CYS A 66 11.63 7.07 2.96
CA CYS A 66 13.01 7.48 3.20
C CYS A 66 13.92 7.37 1.96
N ALA A 67 13.45 6.77 0.86
CA ALA A 67 14.28 6.61 -0.33
C ALA A 67 14.44 7.93 -1.09
N ASN A 68 15.70 8.31 -1.35
CA ASN A 68 16.03 9.46 -2.21
C ASN A 68 15.73 9.23 -3.70
N ARG A 69 15.36 8.00 -4.08
CA ARG A 69 15.04 7.62 -5.46
C ARG A 69 13.84 6.68 -5.50
N ILE A 70 13.17 6.68 -6.63
CA ILE A 70 12.07 5.74 -6.91
C ILE A 70 12.62 4.31 -6.87
N LEU A 71 11.92 3.42 -6.17
CA LEU A 71 12.31 2.03 -6.01
C LEU A 71 11.42 1.13 -6.88
N HIS A 72 11.99 0.09 -7.46
CA HIS A 72 11.20 -1.00 -8.05
C HIS A 72 10.71 -1.92 -6.95
N TRP A 73 9.53 -2.53 -7.11
CA TRP A 73 8.99 -3.46 -6.10
C TRP A 73 9.97 -4.61 -5.79
N ARG A 74 10.63 -5.16 -6.82
CA ARG A 74 11.67 -6.19 -6.64
C ARG A 74 12.85 -5.74 -5.75
N LYS A 75 13.19 -4.44 -5.76
CA LYS A 75 14.22 -3.89 -4.86
C LYS A 75 13.71 -3.84 -3.43
N ILE A 76 12.45 -3.45 -3.23
CA ILE A 76 11.81 -3.47 -1.92
C ILE A 76 11.78 -4.90 -1.39
N GLN A 77 11.32 -5.88 -2.18
CA GLN A 77 11.33 -7.30 -1.81
C GLN A 77 12.74 -7.79 -1.41
N ALA A 78 13.79 -7.38 -2.13
CA ALA A 78 15.16 -7.74 -1.76
C ALA A 78 15.57 -7.25 -0.36
N PHE A 79 15.04 -6.12 0.13
CA PHE A 79 15.27 -5.66 1.51
C PHE A 79 14.58 -6.51 2.57
N PHE A 80 13.58 -7.30 2.20
CA PHE A 80 12.97 -8.27 3.10
C PHE A 80 13.84 -9.52 3.24
N TYR A 81 14.52 -9.94 2.17
CA TYR A 81 15.31 -11.17 2.18
C TYR A 81 16.65 -11.04 2.90
N ILE A 82 17.16 -9.82 3.11
CA ILE A 82 18.47 -9.61 3.70
C ILE A 82 18.32 -9.42 5.21
N HIS A 83 18.87 -10.36 5.98
CA HIS A 83 18.90 -10.22 7.43
C HIS A 83 19.94 -9.13 7.82
N PRO A 84 19.53 -7.99 8.41
CA PRO A 84 20.39 -6.82 8.56
C PRO A 84 21.62 -7.07 9.46
N ALA A 85 21.48 -7.87 10.51
CA ALA A 85 22.60 -8.19 11.41
C ALA A 85 23.58 -9.25 10.87
N ARG A 86 23.11 -10.15 9.99
CA ARG A 86 23.89 -11.30 9.50
C ARG A 86 24.45 -11.09 8.10
N GLY A 87 23.82 -10.22 7.30
CA GLY A 87 24.24 -9.93 5.92
C GLY A 87 23.99 -11.07 4.94
N HIS A 88 23.17 -12.06 5.30
CA HIS A 88 22.83 -13.20 4.44
C HIS A 88 21.39 -13.09 3.93
N VAL A 89 21.12 -13.81 2.83
CA VAL A 89 19.81 -13.88 2.20
C VAL A 89 19.02 -15.04 2.81
N GLU A 90 17.87 -14.75 3.40
CA GLU A 90 16.89 -15.70 3.92
C GLU A 90 15.75 -15.78 2.90
N TYR A 91 15.81 -16.81 2.03
CA TYR A 91 14.85 -16.97 0.93
C TYR A 91 13.42 -17.29 1.40
N GLU A 92 13.29 -17.82 2.62
CA GLU A 92 12.00 -18.16 3.23
C GLU A 92 11.22 -16.91 3.66
N ASP A 93 11.90 -15.79 3.91
CA ASP A 93 11.30 -14.49 4.27
C ASP A 93 10.78 -13.73 3.04
N CYS A 94 10.27 -14.46 2.05
CA CYS A 94 9.81 -13.87 0.80
C CYS A 94 8.42 -13.23 0.92
N LEU A 95 8.29 -11.97 0.48
CA LEU A 95 6.98 -11.35 0.32
C LEU A 95 6.26 -11.99 -0.87
N GLY A 96 5.33 -12.90 -0.57
CA GLY A 96 4.44 -13.56 -1.53
C GLY A 96 3.31 -12.68 -2.07
N VAL A 97 3.29 -11.39 -1.73
CA VAL A 97 2.22 -10.45 -2.06
C VAL A 97 2.73 -9.30 -2.93
N THR A 98 1.82 -8.69 -3.67
CA THR A 98 2.08 -7.47 -4.43
C THR A 98 2.09 -6.24 -3.52
N CYS A 99 2.73 -5.17 -3.98
CA CYS A 99 2.74 -3.89 -3.25
C CYS A 99 1.33 -3.31 -2.98
N LYS A 100 0.35 -3.57 -3.88
CA LYS A 100 -1.04 -3.11 -3.73
C LYS A 100 -1.82 -3.96 -2.73
N GLU A 101 -1.51 -5.25 -2.62
CA GLU A 101 -2.09 -6.11 -1.59
C GLU A 101 -1.59 -5.67 -0.22
N LEU A 102 -0.26 -5.52 -0.07
CA LEU A 102 0.38 -5.17 1.20
C LEU A 102 0.08 -3.73 1.65
N CYS A 103 0.30 -2.74 0.78
CA CYS A 103 0.24 -1.31 1.16
C CYS A 103 -0.99 -0.58 0.63
N GLY A 104 -1.86 -1.25 -0.12
CA GLY A 104 -3.11 -0.66 -0.59
C GLY A 104 -2.91 0.58 -1.46
N ALA A 105 -3.67 1.63 -1.15
CA ALA A 105 -3.66 2.88 -1.91
C ALA A 105 -2.55 3.85 -1.49
N PHE A 106 -1.66 3.46 -0.55
CA PHE A 106 -0.46 4.24 -0.27
C PHE A 106 0.51 4.24 -1.44
N PHE A 107 0.61 3.11 -2.14
CA PHE A 107 1.52 2.91 -3.25
C PHE A 107 0.80 2.97 -4.59
N ASP A 108 1.45 3.59 -5.58
CA ASP A 108 1.16 3.35 -6.99
C ASP A 108 2.32 2.64 -7.66
N THR A 109 1.97 1.87 -8.69
CA THR A 109 2.94 1.22 -9.57
C THR A 109 2.90 1.89 -10.92
N HIS A 110 4.04 2.40 -11.35
CA HIS A 110 4.23 2.87 -12.71
C HIS A 110 5.08 1.85 -13.47
N SER A 111 4.55 1.33 -14.57
CA SER A 111 5.35 0.62 -15.57
C SER A 111 5.73 1.61 -16.68
N PRO A 112 7.02 1.72 -17.05
CA PRO A 112 7.43 2.56 -18.17
C PRO A 112 6.90 2.05 -19.53
N SER A 113 6.45 0.78 -19.62
CA SER A 113 5.93 0.18 -20.85
C SER A 113 4.40 0.29 -21.02
N GLY A 114 3.67 0.86 -20.05
CA GLY A 114 2.20 0.92 -20.10
C GLY A 114 1.49 -0.42 -19.87
N GLU A 115 2.25 -1.51 -19.71
CA GLU A 115 1.71 -2.80 -19.31
C GLU A 115 1.37 -2.77 -17.82
N THR A 116 0.11 -3.03 -17.50
CA THR A 116 -0.52 -2.87 -16.18
C THR A 116 -0.04 -3.88 -15.13
N ALA A 117 0.86 -4.80 -15.49
CA ALA A 117 1.23 -5.94 -14.68
C ALA A 117 2.73 -6.29 -14.75
N ASP A 118 3.63 -5.30 -14.74
CA ASP A 118 5.03 -5.62 -14.43
C ASP A 118 5.17 -5.87 -12.91
N PRO A 119 5.43 -7.11 -12.45
CA PRO A 119 5.70 -7.40 -11.05
C PRO A 119 6.97 -6.68 -10.53
N GLY A 120 7.76 -6.08 -11.43
CA GLY A 120 8.89 -5.21 -11.15
C GLY A 120 8.60 -3.72 -11.20
N GLY A 121 7.35 -3.27 -11.32
CA GLY A 121 7.02 -1.85 -11.49
C GLY A 121 7.65 -0.90 -10.47
N MET A 122 7.82 0.36 -10.87
CA MET A 122 8.31 1.42 -10.00
C MET A 122 7.23 1.79 -8.98
N VAL A 123 7.57 1.72 -7.70
CA VAL A 123 6.70 2.01 -6.56
C VAL A 123 6.95 3.43 -6.08
N GLN A 124 5.87 4.19 -5.93
CA GLN A 124 5.89 5.53 -5.36
C GLN A 124 4.71 5.75 -4.42
N MET A 125 4.87 6.66 -3.47
CA MET A 125 3.72 7.13 -2.69
C MET A 125 2.79 7.96 -3.56
N VAL A 126 1.50 7.67 -3.46
CA VAL A 126 0.47 8.25 -4.32
C VAL A 126 0.26 9.75 -4.08
N HIS A 127 0.55 10.23 -2.87
CA HIS A 127 0.38 11.65 -2.52
C HIS A 127 1.30 12.06 -1.37
N ALA A 128 1.52 13.38 -1.19
CA ALA A 128 2.27 13.89 -0.04
C ALA A 128 1.60 13.55 1.30
N THR A 129 0.26 13.53 1.36
CA THR A 129 -0.48 13.09 2.57
C THR A 129 -0.44 11.57 2.80
N ALA A 130 0.10 10.80 1.86
CA ALA A 130 0.42 9.39 2.07
C ALA A 130 1.81 9.21 2.69
N ARG A 131 2.63 10.28 2.78
CA ARG A 131 3.90 10.26 3.53
C ARG A 131 3.55 10.40 5.01
N LEU A 132 3.86 9.35 5.76
CA LEU A 132 3.78 9.33 7.23
C LEU A 132 4.74 10.35 7.84
#